data_AF-A0A4U7DQE3-F1
#
_entry.id   AF-A0A4U7DQE3-F1
#
_cell.length_a   1.000
_cell.length_b   1.000
_cell.length_c   1.000
_cell.angle_alpha   90.00
_cell.angle_beta   90.00
_cell.angle_gamma   90.00
#
_symmetry.space_group_name_H-M   'P 1'
#
loop_
_entity.id
_entity.type
_entity.pdbx_description
1 polymer ?
#
loop_
_entity_poly.entity_id
_entity_poly.type
_entity_poly.pdbx_seq_one_letter_code
_entity_poly.pdbx_strand_id
1 'polypeptide(L)'
;MVPPARLLARQKTVAGLVVVALLALGGALYGALPDQMAIHWNAAGEADNVVGKPVGVLMMPAIVVFMSVLFEVTGADVGERIVGSLAMLLLFVVQLLVFGVNLGYDVPVVPIALALAGGLVAVAVWFEMR
;
A
#
# COMPACT_ATOMS: atom_id res chain seq x y z
N MET A 1 1.92 -20.31 -15.73
CA MET A 1 1.52 -19.50 -14.55
C MET A 1 0.04 -19.70 -14.27
N VAL A 2 -0.33 -19.87 -13.00
CA VAL A 2 -1.72 -19.99 -12.52
C VAL A 2 -2.43 -18.64 -12.71
N PRO A 3 -3.77 -18.56 -12.94
CA PRO A 3 -4.47 -17.31 -13.24
C PRO A 3 -4.13 -16.07 -12.37
N PRO A 4 -4.07 -16.14 -11.02
CA PRO A 4 -3.70 -14.99 -10.19
C PRO A 4 -2.27 -14.51 -10.42
N ALA A 5 -1.31 -15.41 -10.65
CA ALA A 5 0.07 -15.02 -10.99
C ALA A 5 0.14 -14.27 -12.32
N ARG A 6 -0.76 -14.59 -13.26
CA ARG A 6 -0.87 -13.90 -14.56
C ARG A 6 -1.38 -12.46 -14.40
N LEU A 7 -2.26 -12.21 -13.43
CA LEU A 7 -2.73 -10.86 -13.10
C LEU A 7 -1.64 -10.06 -12.39
N LEU A 8 -0.97 -10.65 -11.40
CA LEU A 8 0.13 -10.00 -10.67
C LEU A 8 1.33 -9.68 -11.57
N ALA A 9 1.57 -10.47 -12.62
CA ALA A 9 2.58 -10.12 -13.62
C ALA A 9 2.20 -8.87 -14.46
N ARG A 10 0.91 -8.51 -14.52
CA ARG A 10 0.42 -7.28 -15.17
C ARG A 10 0.45 -6.11 -14.18
N GLN A 11 1.65 -5.79 -13.72
CA GLN A 11 1.90 -4.78 -12.69
C GLN A 11 1.17 -3.45 -12.95
N LYS A 12 1.18 -2.91 -14.17
CA LYS A 12 0.46 -1.66 -14.51
C LYS A 12 -1.05 -1.76 -14.28
N THR A 13 -1.65 -2.91 -14.58
CA THR A 13 -3.09 -3.14 -14.34
C THR A 13 -3.37 -3.16 -12.85
N VAL A 14 -2.53 -3.83 -12.06
CA VAL A 14 -2.65 -3.85 -10.59
C VAL A 14 -2.50 -2.44 -10.02
N ALA A 15 -1.47 -1.70 -10.43
CA ALA A 15 -1.25 -0.32 -10.00
C ALA A 15 -2.44 0.59 -10.34
N GLY A 16 -2.96 0.51 -11.56
CA GLY A 16 -4.14 1.28 -11.97
C GLY A 16 -5.38 0.99 -11.12
N LEU A 17 -5.65 -0.28 -10.85
CA LEU A 17 -6.76 -0.68 -9.98
C LEU A 17 -6.58 -0.19 -8.54
N VAL A 18 -5.37 -0.32 -7.99
CA VAL A 18 -5.05 0.17 -6.64
C VAL A 18 -5.20 1.69 -6.56
N VAL A 19 -4.68 2.44 -7.53
CA VAL A 19 -4.79 3.92 -7.55
C VAL A 19 -6.25 4.35 -7.63
N VAL A 20 -7.04 3.75 -8.52
CA VAL A 20 -8.48 4.04 -8.61
C VAL A 20 -9.19 3.73 -7.30
N ALA A 21 -8.90 2.59 -6.67
CA ALA A 21 -9.50 2.22 -5.39
C ALA A 21 -9.12 3.20 -4.27
N LEU A 22 -7.84 3.60 -4.18
CA LEU A 22 -7.36 4.55 -3.19
C LEU A 22 -8.01 5.93 -3.36
N LEU A 23 -8.09 6.43 -4.60
CA LEU A 23 -8.71 7.72 -4.89
C LEU A 23 -10.22 7.70 -4.64
N ALA A 24 -10.90 6.63 -5.05
CA ALA A 24 -12.34 6.46 -4.81
C ALA A 24 -12.65 6.42 -3.31
N LEU A 25 -11.90 5.63 -2.54
CA LEU A 25 -12.08 5.52 -1.10
C LEU A 25 -11.70 6.81 -0.37
N GLY A 26 -10.57 7.41 -0.73
CA GLY A 26 -10.13 8.70 -0.19
C GLY A 26 -11.16 9.79 -0.43
N GLY A 27 -11.73 9.87 -1.64
CA GLY A 27 -12.81 10.80 -1.98
C GLY A 27 -14.09 10.53 -1.20
N ALA A 28 -14.50 9.26 -1.08
CA ALA A 28 -15.70 8.87 -0.34
C ALA A 28 -15.59 9.18 1.17
N LEU A 29 -14.41 9.04 1.76
CA LEU A 29 -14.16 9.27 3.18
C LEU A 29 -13.70 10.71 3.51
N TYR A 30 -13.39 11.53 2.50
CA TYR A 30 -12.72 12.81 2.69
C TYR A 30 -13.41 13.74 3.71
N GLY A 31 -14.75 13.76 3.71
CA GLY A 31 -15.54 14.58 4.62
C GLY A 31 -15.57 14.09 6.07
N ALA A 32 -15.30 12.80 6.31
CA ALA A 32 -15.27 12.19 7.64
C ALA A 32 -13.86 12.17 8.25
N LEU A 33 -12.81 12.30 7.43
CA LEU A 33 -11.43 12.28 7.89
C LEU A 33 -11.04 13.59 8.61
N PRO A 34 -10.22 13.53 9.67
CA PRO A 34 -9.74 14.68 10.41
C PRO A 34 -8.77 15.53 9.59
N ASP A 35 -8.63 16.81 9.94
CA ASP A 35 -7.72 17.75 9.25
C ASP A 35 -6.24 17.37 9.40
N GLN A 36 -5.89 16.76 10.53
CA GLN A 36 -4.58 16.14 10.78
C GLN A 36 -4.76 14.64 10.83
N MET A 37 -4.04 13.93 9.96
CA MET A 37 -4.08 12.48 9.87
C MET A 37 -2.78 11.86 10.36
N ALA A 38 -2.88 10.92 11.29
CA ALA A 38 -1.76 10.06 11.69
C ALA A 38 -1.32 9.19 10.51
N ILE A 39 -0.01 9.15 10.26
CA ILE A 39 0.60 8.36 9.17
C ILE A 39 1.79 7.51 9.61
N HIS A 40 2.21 7.65 10.87
CA HIS A 40 3.32 6.88 11.45
C HIS A 40 3.02 6.55 12.91
N TRP A 41 3.55 5.42 13.36
CA TRP A 41 3.37 4.90 14.71
C TRP A 41 4.72 4.44 15.27
N ASN A 42 4.93 4.69 16.55
CA ASN A 42 6.10 4.21 17.28
C ASN A 42 5.98 2.71 17.62
N ALA A 43 7.02 2.13 18.22
CA ALA A 43 7.02 0.71 18.62
C ALA A 43 5.97 0.34 19.69
N ALA A 44 5.44 1.32 20.43
CA ALA A 44 4.35 1.14 21.38
C ALA A 44 2.96 1.17 20.72
N GLY A 45 2.88 1.45 19.41
CA GLY A 45 1.62 1.56 18.67
C GLY A 45 0.95 2.93 18.78
N GLU A 46 1.65 3.94 19.29
CA GLU A 46 1.14 5.30 19.41
C GLU A 46 1.49 6.10 18.16
N ALA A 47 0.55 6.93 17.68
CA ALA A 47 0.82 7.82 16.57
C ALA A 47 1.85 8.89 16.96
N ASP A 48 2.95 8.98 16.22
CA ASP A 48 4.06 9.90 16.50
C ASP A 48 4.34 10.89 15.36
N ASN A 49 3.63 10.78 14.23
CA ASN A 49 3.68 11.75 13.14
C ASN A 49 2.30 11.91 12.47
N VAL A 50 2.00 13.16 12.09
CA VAL A 50 0.76 13.55 11.44
C VAL A 50 1.04 14.43 10.22
N VAL A 51 0.12 14.41 9.27
CA VAL A 51 0.14 15.29 8.09
C VAL A 51 -1.24 15.88 7.84
N GLY A 52 -1.30 16.96 7.05
CA GLY A 52 -2.57 17.51 6.60
C GLY A 52 -3.36 16.50 5.77
N LYS A 53 -4.69 16.50 5.92
CA LYS A 53 -5.64 15.60 5.24
C LYS A 53 -5.39 15.39 3.73
N PRO A 54 -5.11 16.43 2.91
CA PRO A 54 -4.82 16.21 1.49
C PRO A 54 -3.60 15.31 1.27
N VAL A 55 -2.55 15.48 2.09
CA VAL A 55 -1.34 14.66 2.02
C VAL A 55 -1.64 13.23 2.49
N GLY A 56 -2.35 13.07 3.61
CA GLY A 56 -2.72 11.76 4.15
C GLY A 56 -3.58 10.92 3.19
N VAL A 57 -4.35 11.56 2.31
CA VAL A 57 -5.19 10.90 1.29
C VAL A 57 -4.44 10.63 -0.02
N LEU A 58 -3.63 11.59 -0.50
CA LEU A 58 -3.04 11.54 -1.84
C LEU A 58 -1.65 10.91 -1.89
N MET A 59 -0.94 10.79 -0.77
CA MET A 59 0.44 10.30 -0.74
C MET A 59 0.55 8.83 -1.18
N MET A 60 -0.31 7.93 -0.70
CA MET A 60 -0.27 6.52 -1.10
C MET A 60 -0.57 6.29 -2.60
N PRO A 61 -1.62 6.90 -3.20
CA PRO A 61 -1.80 6.88 -4.65
C PRO A 61 -0.54 7.33 -5.41
N ALA A 62 0.11 8.41 -4.96
CA ALA A 62 1.32 8.92 -5.59
C ALA A 62 2.49 7.93 -5.50
N ILE A 63 2.69 7.28 -4.34
CA ILE A 63 3.70 6.23 -4.16
C ILE A 63 3.45 5.05 -5.10
N VAL A 64 2.19 4.60 -5.24
CA VAL A 64 1.85 3.48 -6.14
C VAL A 64 2.13 3.84 -7.60
N VAL A 65 1.78 5.06 -8.03
CA VAL A 65 2.12 5.55 -9.38
C VAL A 65 3.63 5.59 -9.57
N PHE A 66 4.37 6.15 -8.61
CA PHE A 66 5.83 6.23 -8.65
C PHE A 66 6.47 4.84 -8.78
N MET A 67 6.06 3.89 -7.94
CA MET A 67 6.56 2.51 -8.02
C MET A 67 6.23 1.87 -9.36
N SER A 68 5.03 2.09 -9.90
CA SER A 68 4.66 1.55 -11.22
C SER A 68 5.54 2.08 -12.34
N VAL A 69 5.87 3.36 -12.32
CA VAL A 69 6.78 3.97 -13.29
C VAL A 69 8.19 3.43 -13.10
N LEU A 70 8.64 3.25 -11.85
CA LEU A 70 9.97 2.71 -11.55
C LEU A 70 10.15 1.32 -12.16
N PHE A 71 9.21 0.39 -11.94
CA PHE A 71 9.28 -0.97 -12.52
C PHE A 71 9.27 -0.98 -14.06
N GLU A 72 8.60 -0.01 -14.68
CA GLU A 72 8.62 0.15 -16.14
C GLU A 72 9.99 0.61 -16.63
N VAL A 73 10.58 1.62 -15.97
CA VAL A 73 11.85 2.23 -16.39
C VAL A 73 13.04 1.30 -16.13
N THR A 74 13.00 0.49 -15.07
CA THR A 74 14.10 -0.44 -14.75
C THR A 74 14.09 -1.71 -15.61
N GLY A 75 13.06 -1.92 -16.44
CA GLY A 75 12.95 -3.13 -17.25
C GLY A 75 12.67 -4.38 -16.43
N ALA A 76 11.95 -4.24 -15.31
CA ALA A 76 11.77 -5.31 -14.34
C ALA A 76 11.20 -6.61 -14.92
N ASP A 77 11.68 -7.74 -14.42
CA ASP A 77 11.29 -9.07 -14.87
C ASP A 77 9.90 -9.51 -14.33
N VAL A 78 9.50 -10.74 -14.64
CA VAL A 78 8.18 -11.26 -14.22
C VAL A 78 8.08 -11.45 -12.70
N GLY A 79 9.14 -11.94 -12.05
CA GLY A 79 9.17 -12.14 -10.60
C GLY A 79 9.11 -10.81 -9.87
N GLU A 80 9.94 -9.84 -10.28
CA GLU A 80 9.97 -8.48 -9.74
C GLU A 80 8.61 -7.78 -9.91
N ARG A 81 7.93 -7.94 -11.05
CA ARG A 81 6.58 -7.39 -11.28
C ARG A 81 5.52 -8.01 -10.39
N ILE A 82 5.63 -9.31 -10.10
CA ILE A 82 4.71 -10.00 -9.18
C ILE A 82 4.92 -9.46 -7.76
N VAL A 83 6.17 -9.41 -7.29
CA VAL A 83 6.51 -8.87 -5.96
C VAL A 83 6.09 -7.40 -5.86
N GLY A 84 6.35 -6.59 -6.89
CA GLY A 84 5.92 -5.19 -6.95
C GLY A 84 4.40 -5.02 -6.89
N SER A 85 3.65 -5.89 -7.56
CA SER A 85 2.17 -5.90 -7.48
C SER A 85 1.68 -6.26 -6.08
N LEU A 86 2.30 -7.24 -5.43
CA LEU A 86 1.99 -7.60 -4.04
C LEU A 86 2.33 -6.45 -3.09
N ALA A 87 3.43 -5.74 -3.31
CA ALA A 87 3.80 -4.55 -2.55
C ALA A 87 2.75 -3.43 -2.72
N MET A 88 2.26 -3.18 -3.93
CA MET A 88 1.21 -2.18 -4.17
C MET A 88 -0.12 -2.56 -3.49
N LEU A 89 -0.47 -3.84 -3.48
CA LEU A 89 -1.64 -4.34 -2.73
C LEU A 89 -1.43 -4.22 -1.22
N LEU A 90 -0.21 -4.43 -0.71
CA LEU A 90 0.13 -4.17 0.68
C LEU A 90 -0.06 -2.68 1.03
N LEU A 91 0.43 -1.77 0.18
CA LEU A 91 0.23 -0.33 0.38
C LEU A 91 -1.25 0.06 0.38
N PHE A 92 -2.07 -0.59 -0.44
CA PHE A 92 -3.52 -0.44 -0.39
C PHE A 92 -4.07 -0.82 0.99
N VAL A 93 -3.73 -2.01 1.50
CA VAL A 93 -4.16 -2.47 2.82
C VAL A 93 -3.68 -1.52 3.92
N VAL A 94 -2.42 -1.08 3.87
CA VAL A 94 -1.86 -0.10 4.83
C VAL A 94 -2.71 1.17 4.83
N GLN A 95 -3.09 1.71 3.67
CA GLN A 95 -3.95 2.90 3.61
C GLN A 95 -5.34 2.64 4.23
N LEU A 96 -5.91 1.44 4.10
CA LEU A 96 -7.17 1.09 4.78
C LEU A 96 -7.02 1.15 6.30
N LEU A 97 -5.90 0.65 6.83
CA LEU A 97 -5.60 0.73 8.27
C LEU A 97 -5.43 2.19 8.71
N VAL A 98 -4.72 3.01 7.92
CA VAL A 98 -4.55 4.44 8.17
C VAL A 98 -5.90 5.15 8.20
N PHE A 99 -6.79 4.90 7.24
CA PHE A 99 -8.15 5.46 7.28
C PHE A 99 -8.93 4.97 8.49
N GLY A 100 -8.83 3.69 8.85
CA GLY A 100 -9.48 3.14 10.04
C GLY A 100 -9.08 3.88 11.32
N VAL A 101 -7.79 4.00 11.58
CA VAL A 101 -7.30 4.73 12.77
C VAL A 101 -7.76 6.18 12.76
N ASN A 102 -7.65 6.87 11.62
CA ASN A 102 -8.03 8.28 11.51
C ASN A 102 -9.54 8.52 11.58
N LEU A 103 -10.37 7.49 11.36
CA LEU A 103 -11.81 7.51 11.62
C LEU A 103 -12.15 7.17 13.09
N GLY A 104 -11.16 6.90 13.93
CA GLY A 104 -11.32 6.60 15.35
C GLY A 104 -11.50 5.11 15.68
N TYR A 105 -11.25 4.21 14.72
CA TYR A 105 -11.24 2.77 15.00
C TYR A 105 -9.94 2.37 15.72
N ASP A 106 -10.08 1.52 16.72
CA ASP A 106 -8.93 0.88 17.38
C ASP A 106 -8.39 -0.25 16.49
N VAL A 107 -7.37 0.07 15.71
CA VAL A 107 -6.73 -0.85 14.77
C VAL A 107 -5.30 -1.11 15.26
N PRO A 108 -4.88 -2.38 15.46
CA PRO A 108 -3.52 -2.69 15.85
C PRO A 108 -2.58 -2.61 14.63
N VAL A 109 -2.30 -1.39 14.16
CA VAL A 109 -1.59 -1.11 12.90
C VAL A 109 -0.20 -1.74 12.87
N VAL A 110 0.58 -1.59 13.94
CA VAL A 110 1.97 -2.06 14.01
C VAL A 110 2.08 -3.57 13.77
N PRO A 111 1.44 -4.46 14.56
CA PRO A 111 1.58 -5.89 14.34
C PRO A 111 0.99 -6.36 12.99
N ILE A 112 -0.11 -5.75 12.52
CA ILE A 112 -0.69 -6.10 11.22
C ILE A 112 0.28 -5.71 10.09
N ALA A 113 0.80 -4.49 10.08
CA ALA A 113 1.72 -4.01 9.06
C ALA A 113 3.01 -4.84 9.04
N LEU A 114 3.58 -5.16 10.21
CA LEU A 114 4.77 -6.00 10.32
C LEU A 114 4.53 -7.42 9.81
N ALA A 115 3.40 -8.05 10.16
CA ALA A 115 3.09 -9.39 9.69
C ALA A 115 2.95 -9.44 8.15
N LEU A 116 2.25 -8.46 7.57
CA LEU A 116 2.06 -8.38 6.13
C LEU A 116 3.37 -8.05 5.39
N ALA A 117 4.15 -7.10 5.90
CA ALA A 117 5.46 -6.77 5.32
C ALA A 117 6.44 -7.95 5.40
N GLY A 118 6.50 -8.64 6.54
CA GLY A 118 7.32 -9.84 6.72
C GLY A 118 6.91 -10.96 5.75
N GLY A 119 5.60 -11.18 5.57
CA GLY A 119 5.09 -12.12 4.57
C GLY A 119 5.48 -11.74 3.14
N LEU A 120 5.40 -10.46 2.78
CA LEU A 120 5.84 -9.95 1.47
C LEU A 120 7.34 -10.20 1.24
N VAL A 121 8.18 -9.91 2.24
CA VAL A 121 9.63 -10.16 2.16
C VAL A 121 9.91 -11.64 1.97
N ALA A 122 9.24 -12.52 2.72
CA ALA A 122 9.39 -13.97 2.55
C ALA A 122 9.03 -14.42 1.13
N VAL A 123 7.95 -13.87 0.55
CA VAL A 123 7.58 -14.14 -0.84
C VAL A 123 8.63 -13.60 -1.82
N ALA A 124 9.15 -12.40 -1.60
CA ALA A 124 10.18 -11.79 -2.45
C ALA A 124 11.46 -12.63 -2.46
N VAL A 125 11.95 -13.04 -1.28
CA VAL A 125 13.11 -13.92 -1.14
C VAL A 125 12.88 -15.26 -1.84
N TRP A 126 11.68 -15.82 -1.74
CA TRP A 126 11.36 -17.07 -2.44
C TRP A 126 11.42 -16.95 -3.96
N PHE A 127 11.00 -15.81 -4.53
CA PHE A 127 11.14 -15.56 -5.96
C PHE A 127 12.60 -15.39 -6.40
N GLU A 128 13.41 -14.72 -5.59
CA GLU A 128 14.84 -14.51 -5.86
C GLU A 128 15.64 -15.83 -5.87
N MET A 129 15.26 -16.79 -5.03
CA MET A 129 15.95 -18.08 -4.89
C MET A 129 15.59 -19.11 -5.98
N ARG A 130 14.72 -18.78 -6.94
CA ARG A 130 14.15 -19.70 -7.94
C ARG A 130 14.67 -19.41 -9.33
#